data_AF-A0A3D5RA70-F1
#
_entry.id   AF-A0A3D5RA70-F1
#
_cell.length_a   1.000
_cell.length_b   1.000
_cell.length_c   1.000
_cell.angle_alpha   90.00
_cell.angle_beta   90.00
_cell.angle_gamma   90.00
#
_symmetry.space_group_name_H-M   'P 1'
#
loop_
_entity.id
_entity.type
_entity.pdbx_description
1 polymer ?
#
loop_
_entity_poly.entity_id
_entity_poly.type
_entity_poly.pdbx_seq_one_letter_code
_entity_poly.pdbx_strand_id
1 'polypeptide(L)'
;SAVLKSSPQFISIFLKDFKVLLRTPIYLFNCVSTVIIIPFIFIVMPLMTGTGDMMSPIIGLIEANLETALLIFAGAFMMFSLLNPTASTTFSREGKHFWIDRSLPINYSSHIIGRIISPMVLHLATILAITIGFNYFVKLDLIYLLIPFVVGFLGGIPLSLIGLIVDLKRPLLDWTNPQRAVKQNLNVLIGMVANLIFIAALVGLNYLFLKIDLNFTLIILLDIGLISLSSIFIYKYSIKYIGERLPSIN
;
A
#
# COMPACT_ATOMS: atom_id res chain seq x y z
N SER A 1 -19.63 28.57 -19.69
CA SER A 1 -19.02 28.30 -18.39
C SER A 1 -19.27 26.84 -18.04
N ALA A 2 -18.22 26.05 -17.80
CA ALA A 2 -18.41 24.67 -17.37
C ALA A 2 -18.97 24.72 -15.95
N VAL A 3 -20.24 24.37 -15.80
CA VAL A 3 -20.91 24.11 -14.53
C VAL A 3 -19.97 23.23 -13.71
N LEU A 4 -19.51 23.74 -12.57
CA LEU A 4 -18.69 23.00 -11.61
C LEU A 4 -19.47 21.76 -11.18
N LYS A 5 -19.24 20.64 -11.87
CA LYS A 5 -19.83 19.34 -11.51
C LYS A 5 -19.29 19.02 -10.11
N SER A 6 -20.18 18.93 -9.12
CA SER A 6 -19.81 18.65 -7.73
C SER A 6 -19.30 17.22 -7.61
N SER A 7 -18.00 17.02 -7.83
CA SER A 7 -17.35 15.75 -7.51
C SER A 7 -17.34 15.57 -5.98
N PRO A 8 -17.56 14.34 -5.47
CA PRO A 8 -17.35 14.04 -4.07
C PRO A 8 -15.98 14.52 -3.58
N GLN A 9 -15.91 15.09 -2.38
CA GLN A 9 -14.70 15.72 -1.84
C GLN A 9 -13.48 14.78 -1.88
N PHE A 10 -13.66 13.50 -1.53
CA PHE A 10 -12.58 12.51 -1.55
C PHE A 10 -12.00 12.28 -2.95
N ILE A 11 -12.82 12.38 -4.01
CA ILE A 11 -12.36 12.25 -5.40
C ILE A 11 -11.50 13.46 -5.78
N SER A 12 -11.91 14.67 -5.39
CA SER A 12 -11.12 15.88 -5.64
C SER A 12 -9.74 15.80 -4.97
N ILE A 13 -9.69 15.30 -3.74
CA ILE A 13 -8.43 15.12 -2.99
C ILE A 13 -7.56 14.06 -3.67
N PHE A 14 -8.14 12.91 -4.03
CA PHE A 14 -7.43 11.87 -4.78
C PHE A 14 -6.83 12.41 -6.08
N LEU A 15 -7.64 13.06 -6.92
CA LEU A 15 -7.19 13.58 -8.21
C LEU A 15 -6.11 14.65 -8.05
N LYS A 16 -6.18 15.47 -6.98
CA LYS A 16 -5.15 16.43 -6.64
C LYS A 16 -3.84 15.72 -6.30
N ASP A 17 -3.87 14.80 -5.34
CA ASP A 17 -2.70 14.06 -4.86
C ASP A 17 -2.04 13.23 -5.97
N PHE A 18 -2.86 12.50 -6.74
CA PHE A 18 -2.38 11.70 -7.87
C PHE A 18 -1.79 12.54 -9.00
N LYS A 19 -2.36 13.73 -9.26
CA LYS A 19 -1.78 14.66 -10.24
C LYS A 19 -0.44 15.23 -9.76
N VAL A 20 -0.28 15.52 -8.47
CA VAL A 20 1.00 15.97 -7.90
C VAL A 20 2.07 14.89 -8.05
N LEU A 21 1.71 13.63 -7.81
CA LEU A 21 2.56 12.45 -8.04
C LEU A 21 3.09 12.39 -9.47
N LEU A 22 2.19 12.50 -10.46
CA LEU A 22 2.55 12.35 -11.87
C LEU A 22 3.27 13.57 -12.45
N ARG A 23 2.96 14.78 -11.97
CA ARG A 23 3.53 16.03 -12.51
C ARG A 23 4.86 16.42 -11.87
N THR A 24 5.23 15.81 -10.75
CA THR A 24 6.49 16.11 -10.06
C THR A 24 7.48 14.96 -10.33
N PRO A 25 8.53 15.15 -11.15
CA PRO A 25 9.40 14.05 -11.58
C PRO A 25 9.96 13.23 -10.42
N ILE A 26 10.38 13.89 -9.35
CA ILE A 26 10.91 13.23 -8.15
C ILE A 26 9.85 12.33 -7.49
N TYR A 27 8.60 12.76 -7.42
CA TYR A 27 7.53 11.95 -6.84
C TYR A 27 7.18 10.78 -7.76
N LEU A 28 7.11 11.01 -9.07
CA LEU A 28 6.92 9.95 -10.05
C LEU A 28 7.99 8.86 -9.89
N PHE A 29 9.27 9.23 -9.80
CA PHE A 29 10.39 8.29 -9.69
C PHE A 29 10.50 7.56 -8.35
N ASN A 30 9.91 8.04 -7.26
CA ASN A 30 10.01 7.37 -5.96
C ASN A 30 8.69 6.68 -5.54
N CYS A 31 7.56 7.16 -6.03
CA CYS A 31 6.23 6.66 -5.65
C CYS A 31 5.60 5.82 -6.75
N VAL A 32 5.58 6.31 -7.99
CA VAL A 32 4.86 5.67 -9.11
C VAL A 32 5.73 4.64 -9.81
N SER A 33 7.03 4.86 -9.89
CA SER A 33 8.00 3.96 -10.51
C SER A 33 8.01 2.56 -9.91
N THR A 34 7.59 2.38 -8.65
CA THR A 34 7.48 1.05 -8.02
C THR A 34 6.59 0.11 -8.83
N VAL A 35 5.55 0.65 -9.49
CA VAL A 35 4.64 -0.08 -10.39
C VAL A 35 5.38 -0.67 -11.60
N ILE A 36 6.49 -0.07 -12.00
CA ILE A 36 7.29 -0.53 -13.15
C ILE A 36 8.51 -1.33 -12.68
N ILE A 37 9.25 -0.79 -11.70
CA ILE A 37 10.51 -1.35 -11.21
C ILE A 37 10.30 -2.74 -10.60
N ILE A 38 9.26 -2.92 -9.78
CA ILE A 38 9.00 -4.20 -9.10
C ILE A 38 8.69 -5.29 -10.15
N PRO A 39 7.70 -5.14 -11.06
CA PRO A 39 7.48 -6.08 -12.15
C PRO A 39 8.72 -6.30 -13.03
N PHE A 40 9.48 -5.25 -13.34
CA PHE A 40 10.70 -5.38 -14.14
C PHE A 40 11.72 -6.32 -13.48
N ILE A 41 11.98 -6.15 -12.17
CA ILE A 41 12.92 -6.98 -11.43
C ILE A 41 12.43 -8.44 -11.34
N PHE A 42 11.15 -8.66 -11.06
CA PHE A 42 10.63 -10.01 -10.81
C PHE A 42 10.21 -10.77 -12.08
N ILE A 43 10.03 -10.10 -13.21
CA ILE A 43 9.54 -10.72 -14.47
C ILE A 43 10.55 -10.55 -15.59
N VAL A 44 10.94 -9.31 -15.91
CA VAL A 44 11.75 -9.03 -17.11
C VAL A 44 13.20 -9.45 -16.91
N MET A 45 13.80 -9.14 -15.76
CA MET A 45 15.19 -9.48 -15.48
C MET A 45 15.46 -11.00 -15.54
N PRO A 46 14.62 -11.89 -14.96
CA PRO A 46 14.78 -13.34 -15.12
C PRO A 46 14.71 -13.83 -16.57
N LEU A 47 13.82 -13.25 -17.39
CA LEU A 47 13.71 -13.59 -18.81
C LEU A 47 14.96 -13.20 -19.59
N MET A 48 15.52 -12.02 -19.31
CA MET A 48 16.69 -11.50 -20.03
C MET A 48 17.98 -12.24 -19.67
N THR A 49 18.12 -12.63 -18.41
CA THR A 49 19.35 -13.25 -17.90
C THR A 49 19.35 -14.78 -18.04
N GLY A 50 18.24 -15.37 -18.51
CA GLY A 50 18.09 -16.82 -18.60
C GLY A 50 18.00 -17.50 -17.24
N THR A 51 17.86 -16.75 -16.15
CA THR A 51 17.77 -17.26 -14.78
C THR A 51 16.35 -17.73 -14.47
N GLY A 52 15.80 -18.62 -15.30
CA GLY A 52 14.57 -19.35 -14.98
C GLY A 52 14.69 -20.10 -13.64
N ASP A 53 15.92 -20.46 -13.26
CA ASP A 53 16.25 -21.04 -11.96
C ASP A 53 15.90 -20.16 -10.75
N MET A 54 15.73 -18.83 -10.90
CA MET A 54 15.26 -18.00 -9.78
C MET A 54 13.82 -18.32 -9.36
N MET A 55 13.04 -18.98 -10.23
CA MET A 55 11.69 -19.44 -9.91
C MET A 55 11.69 -20.86 -9.33
N SER A 56 12.80 -21.60 -9.40
CA SER A 56 12.89 -22.96 -8.87
C SER A 56 12.56 -23.09 -7.37
N PRO A 57 12.99 -22.17 -6.48
CA PRO A 57 12.63 -22.27 -5.06
C PRO A 57 11.13 -22.05 -4.83
N ILE A 58 10.51 -21.22 -5.67
CA ILE A 58 9.08 -20.92 -5.61
C ILE A 58 8.28 -22.14 -6.09
N ILE A 59 8.69 -22.76 -7.20
CA ILE A 59 8.06 -23.98 -7.70
C ILE A 59 8.18 -25.10 -6.67
N GLY A 60 9.38 -25.31 -6.11
CA GLY A 60 9.60 -26.30 -5.05
C GLY A 60 8.75 -26.04 -3.80
N LEU A 61 8.54 -24.78 -3.43
CA LEU A 61 7.65 -24.41 -2.32
C LEU A 61 6.19 -24.77 -2.62
N ILE A 62 5.72 -24.51 -3.84
CA ILE A 62 4.36 -24.84 -4.29
C ILE A 62 4.15 -26.36 -4.28
N GLU A 63 5.10 -27.12 -4.81
CA GLU A 63 5.06 -28.58 -4.85
C GLU A 63 5.11 -29.21 -3.45
N ALA A 64 5.90 -28.63 -2.54
CA ALA A 64 6.00 -29.09 -1.16
C ALA A 64 4.73 -28.80 -0.35
N ASN A 65 4.22 -27.57 -0.43
CA ASN A 65 3.01 -27.17 0.29
C ASN A 65 2.38 -25.93 -0.36
N LEU A 66 1.35 -26.15 -1.19
CA LEU A 66 0.62 -25.09 -1.88
C LEU A 66 0.05 -24.05 -0.90
N GLU A 67 -0.57 -24.47 0.20
CA GLU A 67 -1.22 -23.57 1.16
C GLU A 67 -0.21 -22.58 1.78
N THR A 68 0.96 -23.09 2.19
CA THR A 68 2.06 -22.28 2.72
C THR A 68 2.61 -21.33 1.66
N ALA A 69 2.75 -21.78 0.41
CA ALA A 69 3.16 -20.94 -0.71
C ALA A 69 2.18 -19.76 -0.92
N LEU A 70 0.88 -20.03 -0.87
CA LEU A 70 -0.15 -18.99 -1.02
C LEU A 70 -0.10 -17.96 0.12
N LEU A 71 0.12 -18.37 1.37
CA LEU A 71 0.30 -17.43 2.49
C LEU A 71 1.54 -16.55 2.31
N ILE A 72 2.65 -17.14 1.85
CA ILE A 72 3.88 -16.41 1.54
C ILE A 72 3.65 -15.39 0.43
N PHE A 73 2.93 -15.75 -0.64
CA PHE A 73 2.58 -14.82 -1.71
C PHE A 73 1.70 -13.67 -1.23
N ALA A 74 0.74 -13.94 -0.34
CA ALA A 74 -0.09 -12.91 0.27
C ALA A 74 0.77 -11.89 1.04
N GLY A 75 1.71 -12.38 1.86
CA GLY A 75 2.67 -11.53 2.59
C GLY A 75 3.60 -10.75 1.65
N ALA A 76 4.12 -11.39 0.60
CA ALA A 76 4.96 -10.75 -0.40
C ALA A 76 4.22 -9.63 -1.15
N PHE A 77 2.93 -9.83 -1.47
CA PHE A 77 2.12 -8.77 -2.05
C PHE A 77 1.96 -7.60 -1.08
N MET A 78 1.66 -7.83 0.21
CA MET A 78 1.62 -6.73 1.19
C MET A 78 2.95 -5.95 1.28
N MET A 79 4.09 -6.61 1.13
CA MET A 79 5.40 -5.96 1.12
C MET A 79 5.55 -4.91 0.01
N PHE A 80 4.87 -5.05 -1.13
CA PHE A 80 4.90 -4.02 -2.17
C PHE A 80 4.18 -2.73 -1.76
N SER A 81 3.15 -2.83 -0.91
CA SER A 81 2.54 -1.65 -0.28
C SER A 81 3.50 -1.02 0.73
N LEU A 82 4.19 -1.84 1.53
CA LEU A 82 5.19 -1.39 2.51
C LEU A 82 6.34 -0.59 1.87
N LEU A 83 6.80 -1.02 0.69
CA LEU A 83 7.90 -0.38 -0.03
C LEU A 83 7.49 0.93 -0.72
N ASN A 84 6.19 1.24 -0.81
CA ASN A 84 5.72 2.43 -1.50
C ASN A 84 5.58 3.62 -0.52
N PRO A 85 6.39 4.70 -0.67
CA PRO A 85 6.36 5.84 0.25
C PRO A 85 5.16 6.78 0.05
N THR A 86 4.25 6.48 -0.89
CA THR A 86 3.15 7.38 -1.28
C THR A 86 2.26 7.76 -0.09
N ALA A 87 1.90 6.81 0.75
CA ALA A 87 1.06 7.06 1.91
C ALA A 87 1.81 7.84 3.00
N SER A 88 3.06 7.46 3.28
CA SER A 88 3.91 8.06 4.32
C SER A 88 4.48 9.44 3.96
N THR A 89 4.09 9.98 2.81
CA THR A 89 4.51 11.32 2.34
C THR A 89 3.36 12.16 1.80
N THR A 90 2.11 11.71 1.90
CA THR A 90 0.96 12.39 1.25
C THR A 90 0.78 13.85 1.69
N PHE A 91 0.95 14.16 2.98
CA PHE A 91 0.91 15.51 3.52
C PHE A 91 2.24 16.23 3.35
N SER A 92 3.36 15.53 3.57
CA SER A 92 4.70 16.09 3.39
C SER A 92 4.92 16.64 1.97
N ARG A 93 4.39 15.96 0.93
CA ARG A 93 4.50 16.39 -0.48
C ARG A 93 3.81 17.71 -0.79
N GLU A 94 2.90 18.18 0.06
CA GLU A 94 2.24 19.48 -0.12
C GLU A 94 3.11 20.64 0.34
N GLY A 95 4.05 20.39 1.25
CA GLY A 95 5.00 21.37 1.75
C GLY A 95 4.30 22.64 2.26
N LYS A 96 4.79 23.79 1.81
CA LYS A 96 4.23 25.10 2.17
C LYS A 96 2.78 25.32 1.74
N HIS A 97 2.20 24.49 0.86
CA HIS A 97 0.80 24.63 0.45
C HIS A 97 -0.17 23.88 1.36
N PHE A 98 0.32 23.13 2.35
CA PHE A 98 -0.52 22.35 3.25
C PHE A 98 -1.55 23.20 4.01
N TRP A 99 -1.28 24.50 4.25
CA TRP A 99 -2.27 25.40 4.88
C TRP A 99 -3.57 25.54 4.08
N ILE A 100 -3.52 25.40 2.75
CA ILE A 100 -4.72 25.46 1.91
C ILE A 100 -5.67 24.33 2.30
N ASP A 101 -5.15 23.10 2.38
CA ASP A 101 -5.92 21.93 2.81
C ASP A 101 -6.47 22.06 4.23
N ARG A 102 -5.81 22.83 5.11
CA ARG A 102 -6.33 23.11 6.46
C ARG A 102 -7.42 24.17 6.49
N SER A 103 -7.46 25.05 5.50
CA SER A 103 -8.44 26.13 5.40
C SER A 103 -9.71 25.72 4.65
N LEU A 104 -9.64 24.64 3.88
CA LEU A 104 -10.76 24.16 3.08
C LEU A 104 -11.78 23.43 3.98
N PRO A 105 -13.08 23.72 3.81
CA PRO A 105 -14.13 23.03 4.52
C PRO A 105 -14.31 21.64 3.88
N ILE A 106 -13.50 20.67 4.30
CA ILE A 106 -13.52 19.28 3.82
C ILE A 106 -13.80 18.33 4.98
N ASN A 107 -14.67 17.35 4.76
CA ASN A 107 -14.97 16.33 5.74
C ASN A 107 -13.72 15.48 6.04
N TYR A 108 -13.44 15.23 7.31
CA TYR A 108 -12.27 14.44 7.75
C TYR A 108 -12.17 13.07 7.07
N SER A 109 -13.30 12.38 6.94
CA SER A 109 -13.39 11.12 6.20
C SER A 109 -12.89 11.26 4.75
N SER A 110 -13.25 12.36 4.07
CA SER A 110 -12.82 12.61 2.71
C SER A 110 -11.32 12.87 2.60
N HIS A 111 -10.71 13.55 3.58
CA HIS A 111 -9.26 13.72 3.65
C HIS A 111 -8.52 12.39 3.74
N ILE A 112 -8.98 11.49 4.59
CA ILE A 112 -8.33 10.19 4.80
C ILE A 112 -8.53 9.30 3.57
N ILE A 113 -9.79 9.12 3.12
CA ILE A 113 -10.12 8.27 1.98
C ILE A 113 -9.45 8.76 0.70
N GLY A 114 -9.58 10.06 0.39
CA GLY A 114 -9.03 10.64 -0.84
C GLY A 114 -7.52 10.43 -0.97
N ARG A 115 -6.78 10.48 0.14
CA ARG A 115 -5.33 10.29 0.15
C ARG A 115 -4.89 8.83 0.09
N ILE A 116 -5.72 7.89 0.55
CA ILE A 116 -5.42 6.45 0.52
C ILE A 116 -5.67 5.85 -0.87
N ILE A 117 -6.55 6.45 -1.68
CA ILE A 117 -6.80 5.94 -3.03
C ILE A 117 -5.51 5.97 -3.88
N SER A 118 -4.68 7.02 -3.81
CA SER A 118 -3.41 7.10 -4.56
C SER A 118 -2.46 5.91 -4.29
N PRO A 119 -2.03 5.63 -3.05
CA PRO A 119 -1.16 4.48 -2.77
C PRO A 119 -1.86 3.16 -3.10
N MET A 120 -3.17 3.02 -2.90
CA MET A 120 -3.90 1.80 -3.22
C MET A 120 -4.00 1.52 -4.72
N VAL A 121 -4.15 2.55 -5.56
CA VAL A 121 -4.11 2.42 -7.03
C VAL A 121 -2.74 1.94 -7.50
N LEU A 122 -1.66 2.51 -6.93
CA LEU A 122 -0.30 2.07 -7.24
C LEU A 122 -0.03 0.65 -6.76
N HIS A 123 -0.52 0.31 -5.56
CA HIS A 123 -0.44 -1.05 -5.01
C HIS A 123 -1.14 -2.06 -5.92
N LEU A 124 -2.40 -1.78 -6.29
CA LEU A 124 -3.19 -2.60 -7.21
C LEU A 124 -2.47 -2.83 -8.54
N ALA A 125 -1.96 -1.77 -9.15
CA ALA A 125 -1.24 -1.87 -10.42
C ALA A 125 0.01 -2.75 -10.29
N THR A 126 0.75 -2.62 -9.18
CA THR A 126 1.95 -3.41 -8.91
C THR A 126 1.62 -4.89 -8.74
N ILE A 127 0.65 -5.24 -7.88
CA ILE A 127 0.28 -6.64 -7.63
C ILE A 127 -0.36 -7.29 -8.86
N LEU A 128 -1.12 -6.55 -9.67
CA LEU A 128 -1.68 -7.05 -10.92
C LEU A 128 -0.56 -7.41 -11.91
N ALA A 129 0.39 -6.50 -12.12
CA ALA A 129 1.52 -6.73 -13.01
C ALA A 129 2.36 -7.93 -12.56
N ILE A 130 2.66 -8.03 -11.26
CA ILE A 130 3.38 -9.17 -10.68
C ILE A 130 2.61 -10.46 -10.84
N THR A 131 1.31 -10.48 -10.53
CA THR A 131 0.49 -11.70 -10.62
C THR A 131 0.44 -12.23 -12.05
N ILE A 132 0.27 -11.35 -13.04
CA ILE A 132 0.25 -11.72 -14.47
C ILE A 132 1.60 -12.29 -14.89
N GLY A 133 2.70 -11.61 -14.58
CA GLY A 133 4.01 -12.08 -15.01
C GLY A 133 4.50 -13.30 -14.24
N PHE A 134 4.13 -13.44 -12.96
CA PHE A 134 4.41 -14.63 -12.17
C PHE A 134 3.71 -15.87 -12.74
N ASN A 135 2.44 -15.73 -13.14
CA ASN A 135 1.69 -16.84 -13.72
C ASN A 135 2.30 -17.36 -15.03
N TYR A 136 3.00 -16.51 -15.78
CA TYR A 136 3.71 -16.92 -16.99
C TYR A 136 4.78 -17.99 -16.71
N PHE A 137 5.48 -17.90 -15.57
CA PHE A 137 6.53 -18.86 -15.20
C PHE A 137 5.98 -20.10 -14.50
N VAL A 138 5.14 -19.89 -13.48
CA VAL A 138 4.71 -20.96 -12.58
C VAL A 138 3.54 -21.76 -13.15
N LYS A 139 2.75 -21.16 -14.05
CA LYS A 139 1.56 -21.78 -14.67
C LYS A 139 0.59 -22.37 -13.65
N LEU A 140 0.42 -21.68 -12.53
CA LEU A 140 -0.56 -22.02 -11.51
C LEU A 140 -1.97 -21.72 -12.06
N ASP A 141 -2.98 -22.46 -11.62
CA ASP A 141 -4.36 -22.04 -11.93
C ASP A 141 -4.62 -20.67 -11.30
N LEU A 142 -5.22 -19.76 -12.09
CA LEU A 142 -5.54 -18.39 -11.69
C LEU A 142 -6.42 -18.36 -10.43
N ILE A 143 -7.22 -19.40 -10.19
CA ILE A 143 -8.06 -19.50 -8.99
C ILE A 143 -7.22 -19.50 -7.71
N TYR A 144 -6.05 -20.15 -7.71
CA TYR A 144 -5.18 -20.19 -6.54
C TYR A 144 -4.45 -18.86 -6.34
N LEU A 145 -4.13 -18.13 -7.41
CA LEU A 145 -3.53 -16.80 -7.33
C LEU A 145 -4.50 -15.73 -6.82
N LEU A 146 -5.81 -15.97 -6.93
CA LEU A 146 -6.83 -15.03 -6.45
C LEU A 146 -6.77 -14.84 -4.93
N ILE A 147 -6.47 -15.89 -4.17
CA ILE A 147 -6.39 -15.84 -2.70
C ILE A 147 -5.31 -14.87 -2.22
N PRO A 148 -4.01 -15.06 -2.55
CA PRO A 148 -2.97 -14.12 -2.15
C PRO A 148 -3.18 -12.74 -2.76
N PHE A 149 -3.74 -12.64 -3.97
CA PHE A 149 -4.08 -11.35 -4.57
C PHE A 149 -5.06 -10.56 -3.70
N VAL A 150 -6.18 -11.18 -3.29
CA VAL A 150 -7.20 -10.51 -2.47
C VAL A 150 -6.65 -10.18 -1.09
N VAL A 151 -6.01 -11.13 -0.41
CA VAL A 151 -5.45 -10.91 0.93
C VAL A 151 -4.35 -9.84 0.89
N GLY A 152 -3.45 -9.90 -0.09
CA GLY A 152 -2.38 -8.92 -0.29
C GLY A 152 -2.89 -7.53 -0.68
N PHE A 153 -3.95 -7.45 -1.49
CA PHE A 153 -4.61 -6.18 -1.82
C PHE A 153 -5.27 -5.56 -0.58
N LEU A 154 -6.07 -6.33 0.16
CA LEU A 154 -6.72 -5.87 1.39
C LEU A 154 -5.69 -5.48 2.45
N GLY A 155 -4.59 -6.24 2.57
CA GLY A 155 -3.47 -5.92 3.45
C GLY A 155 -2.81 -4.58 3.12
N GLY A 156 -2.88 -4.09 1.88
CA GLY A 156 -2.41 -2.75 1.52
C GLY A 156 -3.16 -1.60 2.20
N ILE A 157 -4.41 -1.82 2.64
CA ILE A 157 -5.25 -0.80 3.29
C ILE A 157 -4.70 -0.40 4.66
N PRO A 158 -4.51 -1.30 5.65
CA PRO A 158 -3.95 -0.93 6.95
C PRO A 158 -2.51 -0.41 6.80
N LEU A 159 -1.72 -0.95 5.87
CA LEU A 159 -0.37 -0.45 5.59
C LEU A 159 -0.36 1.00 5.08
N SER A 160 -1.27 1.34 4.17
CA SER A 160 -1.45 2.71 3.67
C SER A 160 -1.96 3.64 4.77
N LEU A 161 -2.87 3.17 5.63
CA LEU A 161 -3.37 3.92 6.77
C LEU A 161 -2.27 4.22 7.82
N ILE A 162 -1.42 3.24 8.13
CA ILE A 162 -0.28 3.41 9.03
C ILE A 162 0.66 4.47 8.46
N GLY A 163 1.04 4.36 7.19
CA GLY A 163 1.87 5.35 6.50
C GLY A 163 1.25 6.75 6.57
N LEU A 164 -0.05 6.86 6.25
CA LEU A 164 -0.79 8.11 6.31
C LEU A 164 -0.77 8.73 7.71
N ILE A 165 -0.97 7.95 8.77
CA ILE A 165 -0.94 8.45 10.15
C ILE A 165 0.45 8.95 10.52
N VAL A 166 1.51 8.22 10.16
CA VAL A 166 2.88 8.64 10.44
C VAL A 166 3.11 10.03 9.85
N ASP A 167 2.71 10.23 8.59
CA ASP A 167 2.86 11.51 7.91
C ASP A 167 1.92 12.60 8.47
N LEU A 168 0.68 12.25 8.82
CA LEU A 168 -0.27 13.16 9.46
C LEU A 168 0.23 13.65 10.82
N LYS A 169 0.93 12.79 11.57
CA LYS A 169 1.49 13.13 12.89
C LYS A 169 2.69 14.06 12.77
N ARG A 170 3.57 13.82 11.80
CA ARG A 170 4.86 14.53 11.65
C ARG A 170 5.09 15.00 10.21
N PRO A 171 4.20 15.80 9.61
CA PRO A 171 4.36 16.17 8.21
C PRO A 171 5.61 17.03 8.03
N LEU A 172 6.49 16.65 7.09
CA LEU A 172 7.66 17.42 6.72
C LEU A 172 7.24 18.51 5.72
N LEU A 173 6.89 19.69 6.23
CA LEU A 173 6.35 20.80 5.43
C LEU A 173 7.42 21.80 4.97
N ASP A 174 8.49 21.95 5.74
CA ASP A 174 9.55 22.93 5.50
C ASP A 174 10.68 22.34 4.65
N TRP A 175 10.42 22.18 3.36
CA TRP A 175 11.43 21.82 2.37
C TRP A 175 11.42 22.80 1.20
N THR A 176 12.60 23.00 0.60
CA THR A 176 12.80 23.81 -0.61
C THR A 176 12.95 22.96 -1.86
N ASN A 177 13.35 21.69 -1.70
CA ASN A 177 13.47 20.72 -2.77
C ASN A 177 12.47 19.55 -2.53
N PRO A 178 11.58 19.23 -3.49
CA PRO A 178 10.66 18.08 -3.42
C PRO A 178 11.33 16.75 -3.05
N GLN A 179 12.60 16.56 -3.37
CA GLN A 179 13.36 15.36 -3.00
C GLN A 179 13.40 15.12 -1.49
N ARG A 180 13.41 16.20 -0.69
CA ARG A 180 13.39 16.06 0.77
C ARG A 180 12.06 15.50 1.29
N ALA A 181 10.95 15.80 0.63
CA ALA A 181 9.62 15.33 1.02
C ALA A 181 9.48 13.80 0.95
N VAL A 182 10.33 13.13 0.15
CA VAL A 182 10.30 11.68 -0.02
C VAL A 182 11.60 11.01 0.44
N LYS A 183 12.75 11.31 -0.18
CA LYS A 183 14.00 10.56 0.08
C LYS A 183 14.64 10.85 1.44
N GLN A 184 14.50 12.06 1.96
CA GLN A 184 15.06 12.46 3.27
C GLN A 184 13.97 12.55 4.34
N ASN A 185 12.79 12.01 4.07
CA ASN A 185 11.68 12.05 4.99
C ASN A 185 11.71 10.84 5.91
N LEU A 186 11.98 11.09 7.20
CA LEU A 186 12.03 10.04 8.22
C LEU A 186 10.69 9.30 8.37
N ASN A 187 9.57 9.92 7.97
CA ASN A 187 8.26 9.28 7.95
C ASN A 187 8.21 8.04 7.05
N VAL A 188 9.00 8.02 5.97
CA VAL A 188 9.10 6.85 5.10
C VAL A 188 9.70 5.67 5.88
N LEU A 189 10.81 5.90 6.59
CA LEU A 189 11.45 4.88 7.40
C LEU A 189 10.56 4.42 8.57
N ILE A 190 9.96 5.37 9.30
CA ILE A 190 9.06 5.05 10.42
C ILE A 190 7.85 4.24 9.93
N GLY A 191 7.23 4.67 8.83
CA GLY A 191 6.11 3.96 8.21
C GLY A 191 6.51 2.56 7.75
N MET A 192 7.68 2.40 7.15
CA MET A 192 8.21 1.10 6.71
C MET A 192 8.41 0.16 7.90
N VAL A 193 9.03 0.63 8.99
CA VAL A 193 9.23 -0.18 10.20
C VAL A 193 7.90 -0.56 10.85
N ALA A 194 6.94 0.38 10.95
CA ALA A 194 5.62 0.10 11.49
C ALA A 194 4.85 -0.93 10.64
N ASN A 195 4.91 -0.80 9.31
CA ASN A 195 4.31 -1.75 8.37
C ASN A 195 5.00 -3.12 8.45
N LEU A 196 6.33 -3.16 8.65
CA LEU A 196 7.08 -4.41 8.81
C LEU A 196 6.65 -5.16 10.07
N ILE A 197 6.46 -4.45 11.18
CA ILE A 197 5.95 -5.03 12.43
C ILE A 197 4.55 -5.62 12.20
N PHE A 198 3.68 -4.91 11.48
CA PHE A 198 2.33 -5.39 11.17
C PHE A 198 2.37 -6.68 10.34
N ILE A 199 3.16 -6.71 9.26
CA ILE A 199 3.33 -7.92 8.44
C ILE A 199 3.94 -9.06 9.26
N ALA A 200 4.99 -8.78 10.05
CA ALA A 200 5.65 -9.79 10.87
C ALA A 200 4.70 -10.41 11.91
N ALA A 201 3.79 -9.61 12.49
CA ALA A 201 2.76 -10.11 13.39
C ALA A 201 1.79 -11.07 12.68
N LEU A 202 1.32 -10.71 11.47
CA LEU A 202 0.46 -11.60 10.67
C LEU A 202 1.18 -12.89 10.26
N VAL A 203 2.44 -12.80 9.80
CA VAL A 203 3.24 -13.97 9.44
C VAL A 203 3.49 -14.86 10.66
N GLY A 204 3.79 -14.28 11.82
CA GLY A 204 3.97 -15.02 13.07
C GLY A 204 2.70 -15.75 13.51
N LEU A 205 1.53 -15.11 13.38
CA LEU A 205 0.23 -15.76 13.66
C LEU A 205 -0.04 -16.91 12.69
N ASN A 206 0.17 -16.69 11.39
CA ASN A 206 0.03 -17.74 10.37
C ASN A 206 0.93 -18.95 10.65
N TYR A 207 2.19 -18.72 11.04
CA TYR A 207 3.10 -19.79 11.45
C TYR A 207 2.55 -20.60 12.64
N LEU A 208 2.00 -19.93 13.65
CA LEU A 208 1.38 -20.60 14.80
C LEU A 208 0.13 -21.40 14.39
N PHE A 209 -0.69 -20.87 13.49
CA PHE A 209 -1.89 -21.56 12.98
C PHE A 209 -1.53 -22.81 12.18
N LEU A 210 -0.50 -22.73 11.32
CA LEU A 210 0.01 -23.90 10.61
C LEU A 210 0.56 -24.97 11.57
N LYS A 211 1.21 -24.56 12.67
CA LYS A 211 1.76 -25.50 13.67
C LYS A 211 0.70 -26.29 14.44
N ILE A 212 -0.52 -25.75 14.55
CA ILE A 212 -1.66 -26.44 15.18
C ILE A 212 -2.57 -27.11 14.15
N ASP A 213 -2.11 -27.25 12.90
CA ASP A 213 -2.85 -27.84 11.77
C ASP A 213 -4.23 -27.19 11.55
N LEU A 214 -4.31 -25.87 11.74
CA LEU A 214 -5.54 -25.12 11.51
C LEU A 214 -5.90 -25.16 10.02
N ASN A 215 -7.19 -25.36 9.72
CA ASN A 215 -7.67 -25.40 8.35
C ASN A 215 -7.30 -24.12 7.57
N PHE A 216 -6.74 -24.26 6.38
CA PHE A 216 -6.29 -23.14 5.54
C PHE A 216 -7.38 -22.10 5.25
N THR A 217 -8.61 -22.54 4.96
CA THR A 217 -9.74 -21.60 4.74
C THR A 217 -10.00 -20.76 5.98
N LEU A 218 -9.91 -21.37 7.18
CA LEU A 218 -10.08 -20.65 8.43
C LEU A 218 -8.95 -19.64 8.67
N ILE A 219 -7.71 -20.00 8.34
CA ILE A 219 -6.55 -19.08 8.39
C ILE A 219 -6.82 -17.84 7.52
N ILE A 220 -7.23 -18.03 6.26
CA ILE A 220 -7.52 -16.92 5.35
C ILE A 220 -8.66 -16.03 5.86
N LEU A 221 -9.72 -16.63 6.42
CA LEU A 221 -10.83 -15.88 7.01
C LEU A 221 -10.38 -15.05 8.23
N LEU A 222 -9.52 -15.62 9.08
CA LEU A 222 -8.94 -14.90 10.21
C LEU A 222 -8.04 -13.76 9.76
N ASP A 223 -7.21 -13.96 8.74
CA ASP A 223 -6.36 -12.90 8.17
C ASP A 223 -7.19 -11.75 7.61
N ILE A 224 -8.22 -12.05 6.79
CA ILE A 224 -9.14 -11.03 6.27
C ILE A 224 -9.84 -10.30 7.42
N GLY A 225 -10.27 -11.02 8.45
CA GLY A 225 -10.90 -10.44 9.64
C GLY A 225 -9.96 -9.48 10.38
N LEU A 226 -8.72 -9.89 10.65
CA LEU A 226 -7.70 -9.09 11.33
C LEU A 226 -7.29 -7.87 10.52
N ILE A 227 -7.09 -8.02 9.21
CA ILE A 227 -6.79 -6.93 8.27
C ILE A 227 -7.95 -5.92 8.24
N SER A 228 -9.19 -6.39 8.18
CA SER A 228 -10.36 -5.52 8.15
C SER A 228 -10.56 -4.79 9.48
N LEU A 229 -10.42 -5.50 10.60
CA LEU A 229 -10.55 -4.92 11.94
C LEU A 229 -9.47 -3.87 12.20
N SER A 230 -8.21 -4.17 11.87
CA SER A 230 -7.11 -3.21 11.97
C SER A 230 -7.33 -1.99 11.08
N SER A 231 -7.78 -2.19 9.83
CA SER A 231 -8.13 -1.08 8.92
C SER A 231 -9.18 -0.16 9.52
N ILE A 232 -10.27 -0.72 10.07
CA ILE A 232 -11.34 0.05 10.71
C ILE A 232 -10.82 0.81 11.92
N PHE A 233 -10.05 0.16 12.78
CA PHE A 233 -9.47 0.78 13.97
C PHE A 233 -8.56 1.96 13.61
N ILE A 234 -7.63 1.74 12.68
CA ILE A 234 -6.65 2.74 12.26
C ILE A 234 -7.33 3.89 11.50
N TYR A 235 -8.36 3.59 10.70
CA TYR A 235 -9.19 4.61 10.05
C TYR A 235 -9.94 5.49 11.05
N LYS A 236 -10.62 4.90 12.03
CA LYS A 236 -11.30 5.66 13.10
C LYS A 236 -10.31 6.51 13.89
N TYR A 237 -9.14 5.97 14.20
CA TYR A 237 -8.07 6.71 14.85
C TYR A 237 -7.60 7.90 14.00
N SER A 238 -7.43 7.70 12.68
CA SER A 238 -7.07 8.76 11.74
C SER A 238 -8.10 9.89 11.71
N ILE A 239 -9.41 9.57 11.70
CA ILE A 239 -10.48 10.58 11.74
C ILE A 239 -10.42 11.38 13.05
N LYS A 240 -10.29 10.69 14.19
CA LYS A 240 -10.21 11.38 15.48
C LYS A 240 -9.01 12.33 15.51
N TYR A 241 -7.86 11.85 15.08
CA TYR A 241 -6.61 12.61 15.11
C TYR A 241 -6.61 13.81 14.17
N ILE A 242 -7.16 13.67 12.95
CA ILE A 242 -7.26 14.80 12.03
C ILE A 242 -8.25 15.85 12.53
N GLY A 243 -9.31 15.42 13.23
CA GLY A 243 -10.28 16.33 13.85
C GLY A 243 -9.73 17.20 14.97
N GLU A 244 -8.72 16.72 15.69
CA GLU A 244 -8.00 17.52 16.69
C GLU A 244 -7.06 18.59 16.06
N ARG A 245 -6.82 18.54 14.74
CA ARG A 245 -5.83 19.39 14.05
C ARG A 245 -6.38 20.27 12.94
N LEU A 246 -7.50 19.90 12.33
CA LEU A 246 -8.14 20.63 11.23
C LEU A 246 -9.50 21.16 11.68
N PRO A 247 -9.92 22.37 11.26
CA PRO A 247 -11.26 22.86 11.56
C PRO A 247 -12.34 21.93 10.95
N SER A 248 -13.34 21.56 11.75
CA SER A 248 -14.49 20.76 11.30
C SER A 248 -15.52 21.66 10.64
N ILE A 249 -16.12 21.20 9.55
CA ILE A 249 -17.48 21.60 9.21
C ILE A 249 -18.38 20.65 10.01
N ASN A 250 -18.96 21.13 11.11
CA ASN A 250 -20.20 20.55 11.59
C ASN A 250 -21.34 21.27 10.87
#